data_AF-A0A8E0VFY0-F1
#
_entry.id   AF-A0A8E0VFY0-F1
#
_cell.length_a   1.000
_cell.length_b   1.000
_cell.length_c   1.000
_cell.angle_alpha   90.00
_cell.angle_beta   90.00
_cell.angle_gamma   90.00
#
_symmetry.space_group_name_H-M   'P 1'
#
loop_
_entity.id
_entity.type
_entity.pdbx_description
1 polymer ?
#
loop_
_entity_poly.entity_id
_entity_poly.type
_entity_poly.pdbx_seq_one_letter_code
_entity_poly.pdbx_strand_id
1 'polypeptide(L)'
;MNVLDRLPAELITEVFAYLPPSDLISCTRVCPQWGVLAQQFHLWSKLYWETIPRVIWLDQSMVQNIDLSGVEKIGNTDNADQENSRSRAQQLEQFFIRLYSNTAPLNRSWSPLPRPVPTPSTDHQCTMLGPAIDQPDFSETFFRSLLRWVDVETCGRFLSENVPIRGSTNCSWAGLGLPLRIPNGRSGEAFRLVILHARTKTARASLPFGGDRVRGSSLVNIDNSGSFVSVTLTPEAAATISQSDSVVYTVDLHTNEEQANSAASYSAERWEQMRLELNAVTSAMSNQRKLVVLGLQRTASCDRDSYIGPYTVARQLDPGDSLTQTVKPLRKSSLNWRVWSTSADEVNSSHLEQIFSWLIDDDLPVKEK
;
A
#
# COMPACT_ATOMS: atom_id res chain seq x y z
N MET A 1 -12.41 -32.99 -33.45
CA MET A 1 -12.38 -33.47 -32.05
C MET A 1 -10.94 -33.43 -31.60
N ASN A 2 -10.59 -32.57 -30.63
CA ASN A 2 -9.20 -32.38 -30.24
C ASN A 2 -8.73 -33.56 -29.38
N VAL A 3 -7.46 -33.95 -29.47
CA VAL A 3 -6.91 -35.11 -28.73
C VAL A 3 -6.97 -34.86 -27.21
N LEU A 4 -6.83 -33.60 -26.81
CA LEU A 4 -6.90 -33.17 -25.41
C LEU A 4 -8.30 -33.36 -24.80
N ASP A 5 -9.37 -33.27 -25.58
CA ASP A 5 -10.76 -33.45 -25.10
C ASP A 5 -11.07 -34.92 -24.74
N ARG A 6 -10.18 -35.85 -25.10
CA ARG A 6 -10.30 -37.29 -24.81
C ARG A 6 -9.50 -37.72 -23.58
N LEU A 7 -8.72 -36.82 -22.98
CA LEU A 7 -7.95 -37.13 -21.78
C LEU A 7 -8.88 -37.14 -20.55
N PRO A 8 -8.60 -38.00 -19.55
CA PRO A 8 -9.23 -37.93 -18.25
C PRO A 8 -9.08 -36.54 -17.61
N ALA A 9 -10.10 -36.10 -16.88
CA ALA A 9 -10.14 -34.79 -16.23
C ALA A 9 -8.94 -34.58 -15.29
N GLU A 10 -8.47 -35.65 -14.66
CA GLU A 10 -7.33 -35.68 -13.74
C GLU A 10 -6.03 -35.33 -14.47
N LEU A 11 -5.81 -35.88 -15.67
CA LEU A 11 -4.61 -35.58 -16.46
C LEU A 11 -4.63 -34.15 -17.00
N ILE A 12 -5.80 -33.64 -17.39
CA ILE A 12 -5.94 -32.25 -17.83
C ILE A 12 -5.68 -31.29 -16.66
N THR A 13 -6.19 -31.61 -15.47
CA THR A 13 -5.97 -30.80 -14.26
C THR A 13 -4.49 -30.81 -13.85
N GLU A 14 -3.81 -31.96 -13.97
CA GLU A 14 -2.37 -32.05 -13.74
C GLU A 14 -1.59 -31.19 -14.74
N VAL A 15 -1.97 -31.18 -16.03
CA VAL A 15 -1.39 -30.26 -17.02
C VAL A 15 -1.62 -28.80 -16.62
N PHE A 16 -2.81 -28.45 -16.17
CA PHE A 16 -3.13 -27.09 -15.70
C PHE A 16 -2.28 -26.67 -14.49
N ALA A 17 -1.82 -27.60 -13.65
CA ALA A 17 -0.98 -27.30 -12.50
C ALA A 17 0.44 -26.81 -12.85
N TYR A 18 0.85 -26.92 -14.12
CA TYR A 18 2.09 -26.38 -14.66
C TYR A 18 1.91 -25.04 -15.38
N LEU A 19 0.66 -24.57 -15.55
CA LEU A 19 0.37 -23.34 -16.27
C LEU A 19 0.54 -22.11 -15.36
N PRO A 20 1.07 -21.00 -15.91
CA PRO A 20 1.04 -19.72 -15.20
C PRO A 20 -0.41 -19.19 -15.11
N PRO A 21 -0.69 -18.24 -14.21
CA PRO A 21 -2.05 -17.74 -14.02
C PRO A 21 -2.68 -17.17 -15.31
N SER A 22 -1.91 -16.51 -16.17
CA SER A 22 -2.41 -15.98 -17.46
C SER A 22 -3.01 -17.04 -18.37
N ASP A 23 -2.38 -18.21 -18.39
CA ASP A 23 -2.76 -19.31 -19.27
C ASP A 23 -3.92 -20.07 -18.65
N LEU A 24 -3.96 -20.18 -17.33
CA LEU A 24 -5.10 -20.74 -16.60
C LEU A 24 -6.37 -19.89 -16.79
N ILE A 25 -6.26 -18.56 -16.75
CA ILE A 25 -7.35 -17.62 -17.10
C ILE A 25 -7.80 -17.83 -18.55
N SER A 26 -6.86 -18.09 -19.47
CA SER A 26 -7.20 -18.34 -20.87
C SER A 26 -7.93 -19.67 -21.05
N CYS A 27 -7.52 -20.70 -20.30
CA CYS A 27 -8.15 -22.03 -20.30
C CYS A 27 -9.63 -21.96 -19.88
N THR A 28 -10.02 -21.05 -18.97
CA THR A 28 -11.42 -20.91 -18.55
C THR A 28 -12.36 -20.52 -19.70
N ARG A 29 -11.80 -19.96 -20.79
CA ARG A 29 -12.55 -19.45 -21.95
C ARG A 29 -12.59 -20.39 -23.14
N VAL A 30 -11.85 -21.50 -23.11
CA VAL A 30 -11.72 -22.43 -24.26
C VAL A 30 -13.02 -23.20 -24.50
N CYS A 31 -13.52 -23.89 -23.47
CA CYS A 31 -14.80 -24.59 -23.50
C CYS A 31 -15.34 -24.79 -22.06
N PRO A 32 -16.64 -25.13 -21.88
CA PRO A 32 -17.23 -25.26 -20.55
C PRO A 32 -16.52 -26.28 -19.65
N GLN A 33 -16.06 -27.41 -20.22
CA GLN A 33 -15.34 -28.43 -19.47
C GLN A 33 -13.99 -27.90 -18.94
N TRP A 34 -13.21 -27.23 -19.78
CA TRP A 34 -11.96 -26.60 -19.37
C TRP A 34 -12.21 -25.48 -18.35
N GLY A 35 -13.32 -24.74 -18.47
CA GLY A 35 -13.78 -23.80 -17.47
C GLY A 35 -13.91 -24.39 -16.08
N VAL A 36 -14.55 -25.55 -15.97
CA VAL A 36 -14.71 -26.25 -14.68
C VAL A 36 -13.37 -26.77 -14.15
N LEU A 37 -12.52 -27.31 -15.01
CA LEU A 37 -11.21 -27.86 -14.61
C LEU A 37 -10.20 -26.76 -14.24
N ALA A 38 -10.22 -25.62 -14.93
CA ALA A 38 -9.36 -24.48 -14.63
C ALA A 38 -9.82 -23.72 -13.37
N GLN A 39 -11.07 -23.86 -12.94
CA GLN A 39 -11.62 -23.27 -11.71
C GLN A 39 -11.47 -24.18 -10.48
N GLN A 40 -10.54 -25.14 -10.50
CA GLN A 40 -10.23 -25.96 -9.33
C GLN A 40 -9.40 -25.16 -8.33
N PHE A 41 -9.89 -25.02 -7.09
CA PHE A 41 -9.26 -24.18 -6.06
C PHE A 41 -7.79 -24.52 -5.78
N HIS A 42 -7.41 -25.80 -5.82
CA HIS A 42 -6.04 -26.24 -5.53
C HIS A 42 -5.01 -25.68 -6.54
N LEU A 43 -5.41 -25.44 -7.80
CA LEU A 43 -4.54 -24.82 -8.81
C LEU A 43 -4.22 -23.38 -8.42
N TRP A 44 -5.26 -22.63 -8.09
CA TRP A 44 -5.17 -21.23 -7.71
C TRP A 44 -4.49 -21.02 -6.36
N SER A 45 -4.74 -21.90 -5.38
CA SER A 45 -4.09 -21.80 -4.07
C SER A 45 -2.60 -22.11 -4.15
N LYS A 46 -2.18 -23.08 -4.98
CA LYS A 46 -0.76 -23.32 -5.28
C LYS A 46 -0.10 -22.07 -5.85
N LEU A 47 -0.70 -21.50 -6.91
CA LEU A 47 -0.21 -20.27 -7.53
C LEU A 47 -0.15 -19.10 -6.53
N TYR A 48 -1.14 -18.99 -5.64
CA TYR A 48 -1.18 -17.98 -4.59
C TYR A 48 0.05 -18.09 -3.69
N TRP A 49 0.33 -19.27 -3.13
CA TRP A 49 1.46 -19.47 -2.24
C TRP A 49 2.82 -19.24 -2.91
N GLU A 50 2.93 -19.53 -4.21
CA GLU A 50 4.14 -19.24 -5.00
C GLU A 50 4.31 -17.75 -5.30
N THR A 51 3.20 -17.01 -5.43
CA THR A 51 3.22 -15.62 -5.90
C THR A 51 3.21 -14.62 -4.74
N ILE A 52 2.43 -14.85 -3.68
CA ILE A 52 2.21 -13.89 -2.60
C ILE A 52 3.51 -13.34 -1.96
N PRO A 53 4.59 -14.13 -1.77
CA PRO A 53 5.83 -13.60 -1.18
C PRO A 53 6.56 -12.62 -2.11
N ARG A 54 6.24 -12.63 -3.41
CA ARG A 54 6.86 -11.77 -4.44
C ARG A 54 6.02 -10.54 -4.75
N VAL A 55 4.81 -10.47 -4.19
CA VAL A 55 3.91 -9.33 -4.41
C VAL A 55 4.43 -8.15 -3.61
N ILE A 56 4.83 -7.09 -4.31
CA ILE A 56 5.32 -5.85 -3.69
C ILE A 56 4.18 -4.89 -3.33
N TRP A 57 2.94 -5.16 -3.76
CA TRP A 57 1.81 -4.27 -3.51
C TRP A 57 0.44 -4.92 -3.60
N LEU A 58 -0.52 -4.39 -2.86
CA LEU A 58 -1.92 -4.81 -2.87
C LEU A 58 -2.85 -3.60 -2.72
N ASP A 59 -4.04 -3.70 -3.30
CA ASP A 59 -5.14 -2.76 -3.05
C ASP A 59 -6.29 -3.43 -2.29
N GLN A 60 -7.30 -2.63 -1.93
CA GLN A 60 -8.47 -3.09 -1.18
C GLN A 60 -9.17 -4.29 -1.82
N SER A 61 -9.35 -4.28 -3.15
CA SER A 61 -10.06 -5.35 -3.87
C SER A 61 -9.22 -6.63 -3.88
N MET A 62 -7.90 -6.53 -4.03
CA MET A 62 -7.02 -7.69 -3.94
C MET A 62 -7.07 -8.33 -2.55
N VAL A 63 -6.99 -7.52 -1.49
CA VAL A 63 -7.08 -8.02 -0.10
C VAL A 63 -8.43 -8.67 0.15
N GLN A 64 -9.53 -8.06 -0.32
CA GLN A 64 -10.87 -8.63 -0.22
C GLN A 64 -10.98 -9.98 -0.95
N ASN A 65 -10.45 -10.09 -2.17
CA ASN A 65 -10.45 -11.34 -2.93
C ASN A 65 -9.65 -12.44 -2.20
N ILE A 66 -8.50 -12.11 -1.60
CA ILE A 66 -7.73 -13.06 -0.79
C ILE A 66 -8.53 -13.49 0.44
N ASP A 67 -9.12 -12.55 1.18
CA ASP A 67 -9.94 -12.84 2.37
C ASP A 67 -11.14 -13.74 2.04
N LEU A 68 -11.86 -13.45 0.94
CA LEU A 68 -13.02 -14.21 0.47
C LEU A 68 -12.63 -15.60 -0.06
N SER A 69 -11.42 -15.75 -0.60
CA SER A 69 -10.91 -17.07 -1.02
C SER A 69 -10.67 -18.01 0.16
N GLY A 70 -10.50 -17.48 1.38
CA GLY A 70 -10.18 -18.26 2.57
C GLY A 70 -8.90 -19.08 2.44
N VAL A 71 -7.97 -18.72 1.54
CA VAL A 71 -6.73 -19.48 1.29
C VAL A 71 -5.85 -19.59 2.55
N GLU A 72 -5.87 -18.58 3.40
CA GLU A 72 -5.17 -18.55 4.69
C GLU A 72 -5.79 -19.48 5.76
N LYS A 73 -7.03 -19.92 5.57
CA LYS A 73 -7.79 -20.73 6.56
C LYS A 73 -7.71 -22.23 6.30
N ILE A 74 -6.98 -22.65 5.26
CA ILE A 74 -6.94 -24.05 4.78
C ILE A 74 -6.40 -25.02 5.86
N GLY A 75 -5.59 -24.56 6.82
CA GLY A 75 -5.06 -25.40 7.89
C GLY A 75 -6.09 -25.94 8.90
N ASN A 76 -7.36 -25.50 8.86
CA ASN A 76 -8.34 -25.74 9.93
C ASN A 76 -9.73 -26.23 9.49
N THR A 77 -9.93 -26.71 8.26
CA THR A 77 -11.27 -27.18 7.84
C THR A 77 -11.23 -28.53 7.13
N ASP A 78 -11.71 -29.55 7.85
CA ASP A 78 -12.16 -30.82 7.29
C ASP A 78 -13.38 -30.59 6.37
N ASN A 79 -13.31 -31.19 5.19
CA ASN A 79 -14.41 -31.74 4.39
C ASN A 79 -15.74 -30.96 4.40
N ALA A 80 -15.77 -29.79 3.75
CA ALA A 80 -17.02 -29.21 3.26
C ALA A 80 -16.82 -28.47 1.92
N ASP A 81 -17.61 -28.92 0.94
CA ASP A 81 -18.17 -28.18 -0.20
C ASP A 81 -17.30 -27.92 -1.44
N GLN A 82 -17.52 -28.75 -2.47
CA GLN A 82 -17.11 -28.49 -3.86
C GLN A 82 -17.66 -27.15 -4.40
N GLU A 83 -18.82 -26.70 -3.94
CA GLU A 83 -19.42 -25.43 -4.37
C GLU A 83 -18.68 -24.21 -3.78
N ASN A 84 -18.22 -24.32 -2.52
CA ASN A 84 -17.30 -23.34 -1.92
C ASN A 84 -15.95 -23.33 -2.66
N SER A 85 -15.44 -24.48 -3.10
CA SER A 85 -14.18 -24.58 -3.84
C SER A 85 -14.20 -23.71 -5.12
N ARG A 86 -15.28 -23.77 -5.90
CA ARG A 86 -15.39 -22.98 -7.15
C ARG A 86 -15.47 -21.48 -6.87
N SER A 87 -16.26 -21.06 -5.88
CA SER A 87 -16.35 -19.64 -5.48
C SER A 87 -14.99 -19.12 -5.02
N ARG A 88 -14.27 -19.89 -4.18
CA ARG A 88 -12.93 -19.54 -3.69
C ARG A 88 -11.91 -19.43 -4.83
N ALA A 89 -11.97 -20.35 -5.80
CA ALA A 89 -11.13 -20.30 -7.00
C ALA A 89 -11.39 -19.03 -7.83
N GLN A 90 -12.66 -18.65 -8.01
CA GLN A 90 -13.02 -17.41 -8.70
C GLN A 90 -12.49 -16.16 -7.99
N GLN A 91 -12.47 -16.13 -6.65
CA GLN A 91 -11.88 -15.01 -5.91
C GLN A 91 -10.37 -14.90 -6.16
N LEU A 92 -9.64 -16.03 -6.15
CA LEU A 92 -8.21 -16.03 -6.49
C LEU A 92 -7.96 -15.69 -7.96
N GLU A 93 -8.80 -16.16 -8.88
CA GLU A 93 -8.76 -15.77 -10.30
C GLU A 93 -8.88 -14.24 -10.44
N GLN A 94 -9.85 -13.62 -9.77
CA GLN A 94 -10.02 -12.16 -9.78
C GLN A 94 -8.81 -11.43 -9.18
N PHE A 95 -8.22 -11.97 -8.11
CA PHE A 95 -6.97 -11.47 -7.55
C PHE A 95 -5.84 -11.47 -8.60
N PHE A 96 -5.62 -12.58 -9.30
CA PHE A 96 -4.57 -12.68 -10.32
C PHE A 96 -4.84 -11.80 -11.54
N ILE A 97 -6.08 -11.76 -12.03
CA ILE A 97 -6.47 -10.84 -13.12
C ILE A 97 -6.11 -9.40 -12.74
N ARG A 98 -6.42 -8.99 -11.52
CA ARG A 98 -6.13 -7.63 -11.02
C ARG A 98 -4.63 -7.39 -10.82
N LEU A 99 -3.90 -8.38 -10.34
CA LEU A 99 -2.45 -8.31 -10.17
C LEU A 99 -1.78 -8.09 -11.53
N TYR A 100 -2.10 -8.93 -12.52
CA TYR A 100 -1.45 -8.88 -13.84
C TYR A 100 -1.93 -7.73 -14.74
N SER A 101 -3.19 -7.31 -14.64
CA SER A 101 -3.68 -6.16 -15.40
C SER A 101 -3.01 -4.84 -14.99
N ASN A 102 -2.50 -4.77 -13.76
CA ASN A 102 -1.79 -3.60 -13.24
C ASN A 102 -0.26 -3.74 -13.27
N THR A 103 0.29 -4.96 -13.37
CA THR A 103 1.74 -5.18 -13.57
C THR A 103 2.15 -5.30 -15.03
N ALA A 104 1.20 -5.36 -15.97
CA ALA A 104 1.52 -5.21 -17.39
C ALA A 104 2.30 -3.90 -17.56
N PRO A 105 3.52 -3.95 -18.14
CA PRO A 105 4.35 -2.77 -18.24
C PRO A 105 3.54 -1.66 -18.90
N LEU A 106 3.87 -0.41 -18.55
CA LEU A 106 3.37 0.85 -19.10
C LEU A 106 3.45 0.99 -20.64
N ASN A 107 3.44 -0.10 -21.40
CA ASN A 107 3.15 -0.18 -22.83
C ASN A 107 1.69 0.17 -23.18
N ARG A 108 1.07 1.12 -22.45
CA ARG A 108 0.03 1.99 -23.01
C ARG A 108 0.71 3.03 -23.90
N SER A 109 1.34 2.53 -24.95
CA SER A 109 1.70 3.22 -26.17
C SER A 109 1.20 2.23 -27.24
N TRP A 110 0.20 2.49 -28.07
CA TRP A 110 -0.13 3.69 -28.83
C TRP A 110 -1.65 3.87 -28.94
N SER A 111 -2.11 5.11 -28.76
CA SER A 111 -3.28 5.60 -29.46
C SER A 111 -2.78 6.78 -30.29
N PRO A 112 -2.93 6.79 -31.64
CA PRO A 112 -2.38 7.83 -32.51
C PRO A 112 -3.18 9.14 -32.45
N LEU A 113 -4.13 9.25 -31.52
CA LEU A 113 -4.92 10.45 -31.32
C LEU A 113 -4.24 11.26 -30.23
N PRO A 114 -3.86 12.53 -30.49
CA PRO A 114 -3.41 13.43 -29.44
C PRO A 114 -4.59 13.66 -28.50
N ARG A 115 -4.66 12.86 -27.43
CA ARG A 115 -5.51 13.23 -26.29
C ARG A 115 -4.90 14.51 -25.72
N PRO A 116 -5.69 15.55 -25.43
CA PRO A 116 -5.20 16.65 -24.64
C PRO A 116 -4.79 16.07 -23.30
N VAL A 117 -3.48 15.92 -23.09
CA VAL A 117 -2.89 15.58 -21.81
C VAL A 117 -3.20 16.78 -20.92
N PRO A 118 -3.96 16.65 -19.82
CA PRO A 118 -3.98 17.70 -18.83
C PRO A 118 -2.53 17.89 -18.41
N THR A 119 -1.99 19.08 -18.62
CA THR A 119 -0.70 19.48 -18.05
C THR A 119 -0.77 19.13 -16.57
N PRO A 120 0.17 18.31 -16.03
CA PRO A 120 0.15 18.00 -14.61
C PRO A 120 0.18 19.33 -13.88
N SER A 121 -0.84 19.58 -13.05
CA SER A 121 -0.82 20.76 -12.23
C SER A 121 0.39 20.63 -11.31
N THR A 122 1.29 21.61 -11.33
CA THR A 122 2.39 21.80 -10.37
C THR A 122 1.93 21.87 -8.90
N ASP A 123 0.64 21.64 -8.66
CA ASP A 123 -0.06 21.82 -7.40
C ASP A 123 -0.30 20.50 -6.66
N HIS A 124 0.06 19.34 -7.21
CA HIS A 124 -0.17 18.06 -6.51
C HIS A 124 0.62 18.03 -5.20
N GLN A 125 -0.09 18.00 -4.08
CA GLN A 125 0.50 17.95 -2.76
C GLN A 125 0.37 16.56 -2.15
N CYS A 126 1.51 15.97 -1.83
CA CYS A 126 1.63 14.73 -1.10
C CYS A 126 2.07 15.02 0.34
N THR A 127 1.36 14.47 1.32
CA THR A 127 1.81 14.50 2.73
C THR A 127 2.27 13.12 3.15
N MET A 128 3.47 13.04 3.71
CA MET A 128 4.07 11.81 4.19
C MET A 128 4.27 11.86 5.70
N LEU A 129 3.86 10.78 6.38
CA LEU A 129 4.02 10.60 7.81
C LEU A 129 4.09 9.11 8.17
N GLY A 130 4.37 8.79 9.43
CA GLY A 130 4.31 7.44 9.96
C GLY A 130 5.57 7.02 10.70
N PRO A 131 5.58 5.85 11.35
CA PRO A 131 6.69 5.42 12.20
C PRO A 131 8.02 5.25 11.51
N ALA A 132 8.07 4.76 10.27
CA ALA A 132 9.35 4.46 9.64
C ALA A 132 10.19 5.72 9.35
N ILE A 133 9.57 6.83 8.96
CA ILE A 133 10.31 8.09 8.70
C ILE A 133 10.86 8.76 9.96
N ASP A 134 10.39 8.37 11.15
CA ASP A 134 10.90 8.89 12.42
C ASP A 134 12.08 8.08 12.98
N GLN A 135 12.47 7.00 12.29
CA GLN A 135 13.66 6.22 12.63
C GLN A 135 14.91 6.81 11.97
N PRO A 136 15.98 7.11 12.71
CA PRO A 136 17.19 7.74 12.18
C PRO A 136 17.80 6.96 11.01
N ASP A 137 18.11 5.68 11.23
CA ASP A 137 18.80 4.84 10.24
C ASP A 137 18.03 4.70 8.93
N PHE A 138 16.70 4.63 9.02
CA PHE A 138 15.85 4.42 7.86
C PHE A 138 15.63 5.72 7.09
N SER A 139 15.35 6.81 7.81
CA SER A 139 15.10 8.13 7.24
C SER A 139 16.23 8.56 6.32
N GLU A 140 17.49 8.28 6.68
CA GLU A 140 18.65 8.71 5.91
C GLU A 140 18.67 8.14 4.49
N THR A 141 18.56 6.82 4.35
CA THR A 141 18.63 6.15 3.05
C THR A 141 17.46 6.51 2.14
N PHE A 142 16.26 6.51 2.70
CA PHE A 142 15.04 6.85 1.97
C PHE A 142 15.07 8.31 1.50
N PHE A 143 15.47 9.24 2.38
CA PHE A 143 15.62 10.65 1.99
C PHE A 143 16.78 10.88 1.04
N ARG A 144 17.91 10.15 1.14
CA ARG A 144 18.97 10.22 0.12
C ARG A 144 18.45 9.85 -1.26
N SER A 145 17.54 8.88 -1.37
CA SER A 145 16.91 8.51 -2.64
C SER A 145 15.97 9.60 -3.15
N LEU A 146 15.08 10.11 -2.29
CA LEU A 146 14.13 11.18 -2.64
C LEU A 146 14.81 12.51 -2.96
N LEU A 147 15.89 12.86 -2.26
CA LEU A 147 16.59 14.13 -2.45
C LEU A 147 17.23 14.24 -3.84
N ARG A 148 17.52 13.11 -4.51
CA ARG A 148 17.98 13.10 -5.91
C ARG A 148 16.90 13.54 -6.89
N TRP A 149 15.64 13.56 -6.47
CA TRP A 149 14.50 13.99 -7.28
C TRP A 149 14.14 15.46 -7.06
N VAL A 150 14.85 16.16 -6.17
CA VAL A 150 14.59 17.58 -5.91
C VAL A 150 14.89 18.36 -7.18
N ASP A 151 13.87 19.04 -7.70
CA ASP A 151 14.00 19.89 -8.87
C ASP A 151 14.36 21.31 -8.44
N VAL A 152 15.64 21.65 -8.57
CA VAL A 152 16.21 22.94 -8.18
C VAL A 152 15.62 24.10 -8.99
N GLU A 153 15.24 23.89 -10.25
CA GLU A 153 14.60 24.93 -11.07
C GLU A 153 13.19 25.22 -10.56
N THR A 154 12.47 24.15 -10.20
CA THR A 154 11.13 24.24 -9.63
C THR A 154 11.14 24.76 -8.18
N CYS A 155 12.21 24.52 -7.40
CA CYS A 155 12.45 25.16 -6.10
C CYS A 155 12.42 26.69 -6.20
N GLY A 156 13.08 27.25 -7.22
CA GLY A 156 13.12 28.70 -7.44
C GLY A 156 11.72 29.30 -7.63
N ARG A 157 10.86 28.61 -8.40
CA ARG A 157 9.47 29.03 -8.62
C ARG A 157 8.64 28.95 -7.34
N PHE A 158 8.69 27.83 -6.64
CA PHE A 158 7.95 27.65 -5.38
C PHE A 158 8.34 28.64 -4.28
N LEU A 159 9.62 28.98 -4.17
CA LEU A 159 10.11 29.98 -3.23
C LEU A 159 9.75 31.41 -3.65
N SER A 160 9.75 31.70 -4.97
CA SER A 160 9.46 33.03 -5.48
C SER A 160 7.97 33.39 -5.44
N GLU A 161 7.08 32.42 -5.61
CA GLU A 161 5.64 32.69 -5.69
C GLU A 161 4.99 32.85 -4.32
N ASN A 162 5.68 32.56 -3.21
CA ASN A 162 5.12 32.58 -1.86
C ASN A 162 3.75 31.87 -1.78
N VAL A 163 3.46 30.91 -2.68
CA VAL A 163 2.14 30.29 -2.77
C VAL A 163 1.97 29.47 -1.51
N PRO A 164 1.18 29.97 -0.54
CA PRO A 164 0.91 29.21 0.66
C PRO A 164 0.22 27.94 0.20
N ILE A 165 0.42 26.82 0.90
CA ILE A 165 -0.38 25.61 0.68
C ILE A 165 -1.84 26.07 0.54
N ARG A 166 -2.53 25.74 -0.55
CA ARG A 166 -3.84 26.32 -0.95
C ARG A 166 -4.71 26.64 0.29
N GLY A 167 -4.82 27.92 0.65
CA GLY A 167 -5.65 28.40 1.76
C GLY A 167 -5.02 28.42 3.16
N SER A 168 -3.75 28.03 3.34
CA SER A 168 -3.04 28.10 4.60
C SER A 168 -2.24 29.38 4.71
N THR A 169 -2.80 30.39 5.37
CA THR A 169 -2.04 31.57 5.80
C THR A 169 -0.97 31.25 6.85
N ASN A 170 -0.87 29.99 7.32
CA ASN A 170 -0.04 29.57 8.46
C ASN A 170 0.72 28.24 8.25
N CYS A 171 1.45 28.07 7.14
CA CYS A 171 2.37 26.93 6.97
C CYS A 171 3.69 27.07 7.76
N SER A 172 3.71 27.82 8.86
CA SER A 172 4.93 28.06 9.64
C SER A 172 5.46 26.78 10.30
N TRP A 173 4.58 25.83 10.62
CA TRP A 173 4.95 24.63 11.39
C TRP A 173 5.45 23.46 10.54
N ALA A 174 4.78 23.13 9.42
CA ALA A 174 5.18 22.03 8.53
C ALA A 174 6.20 22.45 7.44
N GLY A 175 6.44 23.75 7.30
CA GLY A 175 7.23 24.32 6.21
C GLY A 175 6.51 24.28 4.85
N LEU A 176 7.22 24.64 3.79
CA LEU A 176 6.69 24.73 2.43
C LEU A 176 6.69 23.39 1.68
N GLY A 177 7.29 22.34 2.25
CA GLY A 177 7.52 21.06 1.59
C GLY A 177 8.71 21.06 0.61
N LEU A 178 9.03 19.88 0.09
CA LEU A 178 10.07 19.64 -0.90
C LEU A 178 9.44 19.46 -2.29
N PRO A 179 9.85 20.23 -3.30
CA PRO A 179 9.41 19.98 -4.67
C PRO A 179 10.24 18.85 -5.28
N LEU A 180 9.55 17.80 -5.70
CA LEU A 180 10.14 16.61 -6.27
C LEU A 180 9.64 16.41 -7.69
N ARG A 181 10.52 15.96 -8.58
CA ARG A 181 10.20 15.60 -9.95
C ARG A 181 10.51 14.15 -10.20
N ILE A 182 9.53 13.40 -10.70
CA ILE A 182 9.73 11.97 -10.99
C ILE A 182 10.71 11.84 -12.18
N PRO A 183 11.86 11.17 -12.03
CA PRO A 183 12.92 11.14 -13.05
C PRO A 183 12.47 10.64 -14.43
N ASN A 184 11.56 9.66 -14.45
CA ASN A 184 11.04 9.02 -15.67
C ASN A 184 9.52 9.24 -15.88
N GLY A 185 8.94 10.26 -15.24
CA GLY A 185 7.51 10.55 -15.34
C GLY A 185 7.08 10.95 -16.75
N ARG A 186 5.83 10.64 -17.14
CA ARG A 186 5.30 10.83 -18.51
C ARG A 186 5.33 12.27 -19.00
N SER A 187 5.52 13.24 -18.10
CA SER A 187 5.60 14.66 -18.45
C SER A 187 6.55 15.47 -17.55
N GLY A 188 7.49 14.81 -16.87
CA GLY A 188 8.31 15.48 -15.86
C GLY A 188 7.45 16.06 -14.73
N GLU A 189 6.47 15.27 -14.28
CA GLU A 189 5.55 15.59 -13.20
C GLU A 189 6.32 16.01 -11.94
N ALA A 190 6.08 17.26 -11.53
CA ALA A 190 6.54 17.79 -10.27
C ALA A 190 5.39 17.74 -9.25
N PHE A 191 5.72 17.40 -8.02
CA PHE A 191 4.79 17.39 -6.89
C PHE A 191 5.47 17.95 -5.65
N ARG A 192 4.66 18.41 -4.71
CA ARG A 192 5.12 18.93 -3.43
C ARG A 192 4.99 17.84 -2.36
N LEU A 193 6.10 17.49 -1.71
CA LEU A 193 6.11 16.55 -0.60
C LEU A 193 6.24 17.29 0.74
N VAL A 194 5.22 17.20 1.58
CA VAL A 194 5.25 17.70 2.96
C VAL A 194 5.49 16.51 3.90
N ILE A 195 6.48 16.60 4.78
CA ILE A 195 6.85 15.51 5.68
C ILE A 195 6.48 15.90 7.11
N LEU A 196 5.61 15.13 7.74
CA LEU A 196 5.16 15.37 9.10
C LEU A 196 5.81 14.36 10.05
N HIS A 197 6.71 14.86 10.89
CA HIS A 197 7.34 14.08 11.95
C HIS A 197 6.55 14.16 13.24
N ALA A 198 6.40 13.05 13.97
CA ALA A 198 5.70 13.05 15.25
C ALA A 198 6.53 13.61 16.39
N ARG A 199 7.84 13.68 16.23
CA ARG A 199 8.75 14.05 17.30
C ARG A 199 9.82 15.02 16.81
N THR A 200 10.37 15.78 17.75
CA THR A 200 11.54 16.61 17.52
C THR A 200 12.75 15.74 17.13
N LYS A 201 13.71 16.34 16.41
CA LYS A 201 14.92 15.65 15.96
C LYS A 201 15.66 14.92 17.09
N THR A 202 15.76 15.56 18.27
CA THR A 202 16.43 14.99 19.44
C THR A 202 15.71 13.75 19.99
N ALA A 203 14.38 13.80 20.11
CA ALA A 203 13.58 12.67 20.58
C ALA A 203 13.62 11.48 19.60
N ARG A 204 13.65 11.74 18.30
CA ARG A 204 13.80 10.69 17.27
C ARG A 204 15.13 9.95 17.36
N ALA A 205 16.22 10.68 17.64
CA ALA A 205 17.54 10.09 17.80
C ALA A 205 17.65 9.19 19.04
N SER A 206 16.87 9.47 20.10
CA SER A 206 16.95 8.74 21.38
C SER A 206 16.01 7.53 21.48
N LEU A 207 15.01 7.42 20.61
CA LEU A 207 13.97 6.40 20.71
C LEU A 207 14.14 5.35 19.61
N PRO A 208 14.55 4.11 19.94
CA PRO A 208 14.60 3.05 18.95
C PRO A 208 13.20 2.86 18.35
N PHE A 209 13.15 2.68 17.03
CA PHE A 209 11.91 2.49 16.26
C PHE A 209 10.90 3.67 16.27
N GLY A 210 11.32 4.87 16.66
CA GLY A 210 10.49 6.08 16.65
C GLY A 210 9.62 6.27 17.91
N GLY A 211 9.66 5.30 18.85
CA GLY A 211 8.89 5.32 20.10
C GLY A 211 7.37 5.34 19.91
N ASP A 212 6.63 5.57 21.00
CA ASP A 212 5.15 5.66 20.97
C ASP A 212 4.67 6.89 20.19
N ARG A 213 4.05 6.72 19.05
CA ARG A 213 3.61 7.85 18.20
C ARG A 213 2.27 8.45 18.60
N VAL A 214 1.59 7.84 19.55
CA VAL A 214 0.36 8.37 20.11
C VAL A 214 0.70 9.27 21.29
N ARG A 215 1.63 8.84 22.16
CA ARG A 215 2.06 9.61 23.34
C ARG A 215 3.25 10.53 23.07
N GLY A 216 3.05 11.82 23.35
CA GLY A 216 4.09 12.85 23.17
C GLY A 216 4.35 13.20 21.71
N SER A 217 3.36 12.94 20.85
CA SER A 217 3.40 13.28 19.44
C SER A 217 3.05 14.75 19.21
N SER A 218 3.69 15.35 18.21
CA SER A 218 3.35 16.67 17.68
C SER A 218 2.24 16.62 16.63
N LEU A 219 1.82 15.41 16.19
CA LEU A 219 0.78 15.24 15.16
C LEU A 219 -0.59 14.90 15.73
N VAL A 220 -0.64 14.25 16.90
CA VAL A 220 -1.89 13.73 17.47
C VAL A 220 -2.11 14.17 18.91
N ASN A 221 -3.37 14.42 19.23
CA ASN A 221 -3.88 14.63 20.57
C ASN A 221 -4.59 13.36 21.04
N ILE A 222 -4.31 12.97 22.28
CA ILE A 222 -5.01 11.87 22.94
C ILE A 222 -6.14 12.46 23.76
N ASP A 223 -7.36 12.00 23.50
CA ASP A 223 -8.50 12.24 24.38
C ASP A 223 -8.73 11.00 25.25
N ASN A 224 -8.52 11.18 26.56
CA ASN A 224 -8.70 10.15 27.57
C ASN A 224 -10.09 10.24 28.24
N SER A 225 -11.04 10.96 27.66
CA SER A 225 -12.39 11.13 28.20
C SER A 225 -13.27 9.88 28.00
N GLY A 226 -12.89 8.75 28.61
CA GLY A 226 -13.72 7.54 28.65
C GLY A 226 -12.98 6.21 28.80
N SER A 227 -13.71 5.12 28.58
CA SER A 227 -13.18 3.75 28.58
C SER A 227 -12.35 3.40 27.33
N PHE A 228 -12.29 4.29 26.34
CA PHE A 228 -11.62 4.07 25.05
C PHE A 228 -10.64 5.22 24.77
N VAL A 229 -9.44 4.88 24.30
CA VAL A 229 -8.44 5.86 23.87
C VAL A 229 -8.86 6.38 22.50
N SER A 230 -9.25 7.65 22.43
CA SER A 230 -9.51 8.33 21.15
C SER A 230 -8.29 9.16 20.77
N VAL A 231 -7.91 9.10 19.49
CA VAL A 231 -6.78 9.84 18.94
C VAL A 231 -7.30 10.76 17.84
N THR A 232 -7.01 12.05 17.95
CA THR A 232 -7.34 13.07 16.95
C THR A 232 -6.07 13.75 16.49
N LEU A 233 -6.06 14.31 15.27
CA LEU A 233 -4.91 15.09 14.81
C LEU A 233 -4.87 16.47 15.49
N THR A 234 -3.69 17.05 15.62
CA THR A 234 -3.56 18.47 15.94
C THR A 234 -4.21 19.31 14.83
N PRO A 235 -4.73 20.51 15.12
CA PRO A 235 -5.36 21.36 14.12
C PRO A 235 -4.47 21.59 12.88
N GLU A 236 -3.17 21.77 13.08
CA GLU A 236 -2.18 21.99 12.05
C GLU A 236 -1.95 20.74 11.18
N ALA A 237 -1.84 19.56 11.81
CA ALA A 237 -1.71 18.30 11.08
C ALA A 237 -2.99 17.97 10.30
N ALA A 238 -4.17 18.19 10.89
CA ALA A 238 -5.46 18.00 10.24
C ALA A 238 -5.63 18.91 9.02
N ALA A 239 -5.28 20.19 9.14
CA ALA A 239 -5.30 21.13 8.03
C ALA A 239 -4.39 20.68 6.89
N THR A 240 -3.15 20.28 7.21
CA THR A 240 -2.18 19.81 6.21
C THR A 240 -2.66 18.56 5.48
N ILE A 241 -3.20 17.58 6.21
CA ILE A 241 -3.71 16.33 5.64
C ILE A 241 -4.96 16.58 4.78
N SER A 242 -5.90 17.41 5.25
CA SER A 242 -7.13 17.70 4.50
C SER A 242 -6.88 18.42 3.16
N GLN A 243 -5.83 19.24 3.10
CA GLN A 243 -5.39 19.97 1.91
C GLN A 243 -4.56 19.13 0.94
N SER A 244 -4.09 17.96 1.37
CA SER A 244 -3.25 17.10 0.54
C SER A 244 -4.10 16.35 -0.50
N ASP A 245 -3.53 16.16 -1.68
CA ASP A 245 -4.13 15.34 -2.74
C ASP A 245 -3.88 13.84 -2.48
N SER A 246 -2.76 13.55 -1.84
CA SER A 246 -2.30 12.19 -1.56
C SER A 246 -1.63 12.12 -0.19
N VAL A 247 -1.78 10.97 0.49
CA VAL A 247 -1.12 10.70 1.77
C VAL A 247 -0.27 9.45 1.68
N VAL A 248 0.94 9.50 2.23
CA VAL A 248 1.84 8.36 2.39
C VAL A 248 2.01 8.07 3.87
N TYR A 249 1.56 6.91 4.33
CA TYR A 249 1.74 6.42 5.68
C TYR A 249 2.84 5.36 5.72
N THR A 250 3.98 5.66 6.33
CA THR A 250 5.17 4.81 6.28
C THR A 250 5.23 3.84 7.46
N VAL A 251 5.39 2.55 7.19
CA VAL A 251 5.45 1.47 8.18
C VAL A 251 6.80 0.76 8.06
N ASP A 252 7.36 0.34 9.18
CA ASP A 252 8.60 -0.42 9.25
C ASP A 252 8.27 -1.92 9.23
N LEU A 253 8.87 -2.66 8.30
CA LEU A 253 8.56 -4.07 8.03
C LEU A 253 9.50 -5.07 8.74
N HIS A 254 10.39 -4.59 9.60
CA HIS A 254 11.30 -5.46 10.33
C HIS A 254 10.56 -6.35 11.35
N THR A 255 10.86 -7.64 11.36
CA THR A 255 10.44 -8.56 12.43
C THR A 255 11.49 -8.57 13.54
N ASN A 256 11.10 -8.13 14.74
CA ASN A 256 11.98 -8.18 15.92
C ASN A 256 12.14 -9.63 16.41
N GLU A 257 12.91 -10.47 15.73
CA GLU A 257 13.22 -11.84 16.20
C GLU A 257 14.28 -11.86 17.33
N GLU A 258 15.12 -10.83 17.45
CA GLU A 258 16.23 -10.81 18.42
C GLU A 258 15.81 -10.62 19.90
N GLN A 259 14.51 -10.44 20.21
CA GLN A 259 14.02 -10.30 21.59
C GLN A 259 12.73 -11.11 21.85
N ALA A 260 12.77 -12.40 21.53
CA ALA A 260 11.61 -13.32 21.55
C ALA A 260 10.87 -13.47 22.90
N ASN A 261 11.42 -13.04 24.04
CA ASN A 261 10.79 -13.31 25.35
C ASN A 261 9.85 -12.19 25.86
N SER A 262 9.81 -11.02 25.21
CA SER A 262 8.90 -9.90 25.55
C SER A 262 8.32 -9.16 24.32
N ALA A 263 8.74 -9.51 23.10
CA ALA A 263 8.39 -8.81 21.86
C ALA A 263 6.93 -8.96 21.39
N ALA A 264 6.23 -10.04 21.76
CA ALA A 264 4.85 -10.26 21.28
C ALA A 264 3.89 -9.15 21.74
N SER A 265 3.98 -8.75 23.01
CA SER A 265 3.17 -7.64 23.56
C SER A 265 3.53 -6.29 22.93
N TYR A 266 4.82 -6.06 22.68
CA TYR A 266 5.33 -4.81 22.10
C TYR A 266 4.88 -4.63 20.63
N SER A 267 4.85 -5.74 19.87
CA SER A 267 4.38 -5.72 18.48
C SER A 267 2.89 -5.39 18.38
N ALA A 268 2.05 -5.97 19.24
CA ALA A 268 0.61 -5.75 19.25
C ALA A 268 0.25 -4.30 19.62
N GLU A 269 0.91 -3.74 20.64
CA GLU A 269 0.73 -2.34 21.03
C GLU A 269 1.15 -1.39 19.91
N ARG A 270 2.25 -1.68 19.20
CA ARG A 270 2.70 -0.87 18.07
C ARG A 270 1.70 -0.87 16.91
N TRP A 271 1.13 -2.03 16.57
CA TRP A 271 0.08 -2.10 15.55
C TRP A 271 -1.18 -1.35 15.98
N GLU A 272 -1.53 -1.39 17.26
CA GLU A 272 -2.66 -0.61 17.80
C GLU A 272 -2.41 0.90 17.70
N GLN A 273 -1.22 1.36 18.06
CA GLN A 273 -0.83 2.76 17.89
C GLN A 273 -0.93 3.22 16.43
N MET A 274 -0.45 2.39 15.49
CA MET A 274 -0.55 2.68 14.05
C MET A 274 -2.01 2.72 13.58
N ARG A 275 -2.87 1.82 14.07
CA ARG A 275 -4.32 1.84 13.77
C ARG A 275 -4.98 3.11 14.25
N LEU A 276 -4.67 3.55 15.46
CA LEU A 276 -5.21 4.79 16.06
C LEU A 276 -4.73 6.04 15.29
N GLU A 277 -3.43 6.15 15.01
CA GLU A 277 -2.86 7.26 14.22
C GLU A 277 -3.46 7.29 12.80
N LEU A 278 -3.47 6.15 12.11
CA LEU A 278 -3.98 6.07 10.73
C LEU A 278 -5.50 6.32 10.67
N ASN A 279 -6.25 5.98 11.71
CA ASN A 279 -7.67 6.33 11.78
C ASN A 279 -7.88 7.84 11.92
N ALA A 280 -7.07 8.52 12.72
CA ALA A 280 -7.11 9.98 12.81
C ALA A 280 -6.77 10.62 11.45
N VAL A 281 -5.72 10.12 10.78
CA VAL A 281 -5.29 10.56 9.43
C VAL A 281 -6.40 10.40 8.41
N THR A 282 -6.92 9.18 8.25
CA THR A 282 -7.97 8.89 7.27
C THR A 282 -9.29 9.61 7.61
N SER A 283 -9.47 10.14 8.82
CA SER A 283 -10.65 10.92 9.19
C SER A 283 -10.52 12.39 8.79
N ALA A 284 -9.30 12.89 8.66
CA ALA A 284 -9.02 14.24 8.17
C ALA A 284 -8.82 14.31 6.65
N MET A 285 -8.59 13.17 5.99
CA MET A 285 -8.49 13.11 4.52
C MET A 285 -9.81 13.53 3.87
N SER A 286 -9.71 14.32 2.80
CA SER A 286 -10.86 14.63 1.95
C SER A 286 -11.32 13.38 1.18
N ASN A 287 -12.59 13.37 0.73
CA ASN A 287 -13.14 12.25 -0.02
C ASN A 287 -12.35 12.01 -1.32
N GLN A 288 -12.20 10.74 -1.73
CA GLN A 288 -11.56 10.32 -3.00
C GLN A 288 -10.05 10.57 -3.08
N ARG A 289 -9.37 10.85 -1.96
CA ARG A 289 -7.91 10.97 -1.94
C ARG A 289 -7.23 9.60 -1.88
N LYS A 290 -6.01 9.55 -2.40
CA LYS A 290 -5.17 8.35 -2.42
C LYS A 290 -4.39 8.22 -1.13
N LEU A 291 -4.36 7.01 -0.57
CA LEU A 291 -3.51 6.63 0.55
C LEU A 291 -2.54 5.52 0.12
N VAL A 292 -1.25 5.74 0.30
CA VAL A 292 -0.27 4.64 0.25
C VAL A 292 0.15 4.32 1.67
N VAL A 293 -0.04 3.08 2.09
CA VAL A 293 0.69 2.52 3.22
C VAL A 293 2.00 1.98 2.68
N LEU A 294 3.09 2.69 2.93
CA LEU A 294 4.42 2.37 2.43
C LEU A 294 5.19 1.58 3.48
N GLY A 295 5.23 0.27 3.31
CA GLY A 295 6.08 -0.63 4.05
C GLY A 295 7.54 -0.51 3.61
N LEU A 296 8.42 -0.28 4.57
CA LEU A 296 9.82 0.01 4.37
C LEU A 296 10.68 -1.09 5.00
N GLN A 297 11.51 -1.73 4.18
CA GLN A 297 12.41 -2.82 4.58
C GLN A 297 13.88 -2.42 4.43
N ARG A 298 14.71 -2.82 5.38
CA ARG A 298 16.18 -2.70 5.31
C ARG A 298 16.74 -3.92 4.56
N THR A 299 17.64 -3.72 3.58
CA THR A 299 18.29 -4.86 2.90
C THR A 299 19.54 -5.37 3.62
N ALA A 300 20.15 -4.56 4.49
CA ALA A 300 21.44 -4.86 5.14
C ALA A 300 21.40 -6.01 6.16
N SER A 301 20.20 -6.43 6.56
CA SER A 301 19.97 -7.58 7.42
C SER A 301 18.65 -8.20 6.99
N CYS A 302 18.68 -9.35 6.32
CA CYS A 302 17.88 -10.52 6.70
C CYS A 302 17.84 -11.59 5.61
N ASP A 303 17.89 -12.82 6.09
CA ASP A 303 17.29 -13.99 5.47
C ASP A 303 15.91 -13.65 4.88
N ARG A 304 15.58 -14.27 3.75
CA ARG A 304 14.31 -14.05 3.04
C ARG A 304 13.05 -14.37 3.87
N ASP A 305 13.20 -14.98 5.04
CA ASP A 305 12.12 -15.52 5.85
C ASP A 305 11.58 -14.53 6.90
N SER A 306 12.24 -13.40 7.16
CA SER A 306 11.89 -12.48 8.26
C SER A 306 11.10 -11.23 7.80
N TYR A 307 10.38 -11.31 6.69
CA TYR A 307 9.75 -10.14 6.05
C TYR A 307 8.21 -10.13 6.18
N ILE A 308 7.66 -8.98 6.56
CA ILE A 308 6.20 -8.78 6.60
C ILE A 308 5.69 -8.31 5.24
N GLY A 309 5.00 -9.19 4.51
CA GLY A 309 4.41 -8.89 3.20
C GLY A 309 3.26 -7.89 3.24
N PRO A 310 2.91 -7.26 2.08
CA PRO A 310 1.85 -6.25 2.00
C PRO A 310 0.50 -6.73 2.51
N TYR A 311 0.18 -8.02 2.30
CA TYR A 311 -1.06 -8.62 2.78
C TYR A 311 -1.11 -8.64 4.32
N THR A 312 -0.02 -9.07 4.96
CA THR A 312 0.10 -9.10 6.42
C THR A 312 -0.01 -7.69 7.01
N VAL A 313 0.63 -6.69 6.39
CA VAL A 313 0.49 -5.28 6.81
C VAL A 313 -0.97 -4.82 6.72
N ALA A 314 -1.66 -5.10 5.61
CA ALA A 314 -3.07 -4.74 5.44
C ALA A 314 -3.94 -5.37 6.54
N ARG A 315 -3.73 -6.66 6.84
CA ARG A 315 -4.46 -7.41 7.88
C ARG A 315 -4.14 -6.95 9.30
N GLN A 316 -2.93 -6.47 9.56
CA GLN A 316 -2.58 -5.88 10.85
C GLN A 316 -3.20 -4.49 11.02
N LEU A 317 -3.28 -3.69 9.96
CA LEU A 317 -3.92 -2.37 10.02
C LEU A 317 -5.45 -2.44 10.01
N ASP A 318 -6.04 -3.48 9.41
CA ASP A 318 -7.47 -3.75 9.43
C ASP A 318 -7.74 -5.21 9.80
N PRO A 319 -7.65 -5.56 11.10
CA PRO A 319 -7.98 -6.90 11.55
C PRO A 319 -9.45 -7.19 11.21
N GLY A 320 -9.71 -8.41 10.72
CA GLY A 320 -11.04 -8.83 10.25
C GLY A 320 -12.16 -8.69 11.29
N ASP A 321 -13.37 -9.12 10.95
CA ASP A 321 -14.59 -8.90 11.77
C ASP A 321 -14.63 -9.63 13.12
N SER A 322 -13.57 -10.33 13.50
CA SER A 322 -13.46 -11.05 14.77
C SER A 322 -13.24 -10.16 16.00
N LEU A 323 -12.76 -8.92 15.84
CA LEU A 323 -12.45 -8.01 16.95
C LEU A 323 -13.35 -6.76 16.91
N THR A 324 -14.53 -6.86 17.52
CA THR A 324 -15.60 -5.84 17.52
C THR A 324 -15.23 -4.48 18.13
N GLN A 325 -14.05 -4.36 18.75
CA GLN A 325 -13.57 -3.14 19.41
C GLN A 325 -12.31 -2.53 18.76
N THR A 326 -11.80 -3.12 17.67
CA THR A 326 -10.58 -2.61 17.01
C THR A 326 -10.93 -1.61 15.92
N VAL A 327 -10.11 -0.55 15.85
CA VAL A 327 -10.26 0.51 14.85
C VAL A 327 -9.83 0.00 13.47
N LYS A 328 -10.63 0.29 12.44
CA LYS A 328 -10.48 -0.21 11.07
C LYS A 328 -10.24 0.91 10.06
N PRO A 329 -9.04 1.52 10.04
CA PRO A 329 -8.74 2.72 9.25
C PRO A 329 -8.91 2.53 7.73
N LEU A 330 -8.70 1.31 7.22
CA LEU A 330 -8.69 1.03 5.78
C LEU A 330 -10.08 0.69 5.18
N ARG A 331 -11.14 0.57 6.00
CA ARG A 331 -12.49 0.20 5.52
C ARG A 331 -13.36 1.34 5.01
N LYS A 332 -12.86 2.57 5.03
CA LYS A 332 -13.62 3.74 4.58
C LYS A 332 -13.90 3.63 3.08
N SER A 333 -15.17 3.67 2.69
CA SER A 333 -15.60 3.47 1.30
C SER A 333 -15.11 4.56 0.34
N SER A 334 -14.78 5.75 0.85
CA SER A 334 -14.24 6.87 0.07
C SER A 334 -12.72 6.85 -0.08
N LEU A 335 -12.03 5.88 0.51
CA LEU A 335 -10.56 5.82 0.58
C LEU A 335 -10.02 4.89 -0.51
N ASN A 336 -9.25 5.45 -1.44
CA ASN A 336 -8.50 4.65 -2.42
C ASN A 336 -7.11 4.36 -1.85
N TRP A 337 -6.88 3.14 -1.35
CA TRP A 337 -5.62 2.79 -0.72
C TRP A 337 -4.88 1.64 -1.39
N ARG A 338 -3.54 1.72 -1.29
CA ARG A 338 -2.62 0.62 -1.61
C ARG A 338 -1.63 0.42 -0.47
N VAL A 339 -1.32 -0.84 -0.18
CA VAL A 339 -0.14 -1.19 0.61
C VAL A 339 0.97 -1.50 -0.38
N TRP A 340 2.07 -0.76 -0.29
CA TRP A 340 3.30 -1.02 -1.04
C TRP A 340 4.39 -1.47 -0.10
N SER A 341 5.31 -2.28 -0.60
CA SER A 341 6.55 -2.58 0.08
C SER A 341 7.71 -2.21 -0.80
N THR A 342 8.66 -1.50 -0.21
CA THR A 342 9.93 -1.16 -0.84
C THR A 342 11.05 -1.58 0.09
N SER A 343 12.14 -2.00 -0.54
CA SER A 343 13.40 -2.24 0.13
C SER A 343 14.33 -1.07 -0.13
N ALA A 344 15.01 -0.64 0.94
CA ALA A 344 16.07 0.35 0.88
C ALA A 344 17.40 -0.35 1.14
N ASP A 345 18.28 -0.32 0.13
CA ASP A 345 19.70 -0.64 0.29
C ASP A 345 20.50 0.59 0.71
N GLU A 346 21.80 0.45 1.01
CA GLU A 346 22.62 1.58 1.49
C GLU A 346 22.64 2.81 0.54
N VAL A 347 22.21 2.63 -0.71
CA VAL A 347 22.34 3.60 -1.79
C VAL A 347 21.00 4.09 -2.33
N ASN A 348 19.99 3.22 -2.44
CA ASN A 348 18.74 3.42 -3.18
C ASN A 348 17.56 2.71 -2.52
N SER A 349 16.38 3.31 -2.64
CA SER A 349 15.09 2.65 -2.40
C SER A 349 14.48 2.17 -3.71
N SER A 350 14.00 0.93 -3.73
CA SER A 350 13.39 0.29 -4.90
C SER A 350 11.96 0.80 -5.14
N HIS A 351 11.51 0.77 -6.40
CA HIS A 351 10.12 1.03 -6.80
C HIS A 351 9.52 2.41 -6.45
N LEU A 352 10.29 3.36 -5.90
CA LEU A 352 9.76 4.68 -5.53
C LEU A 352 9.07 5.37 -6.72
N GLU A 353 9.64 5.29 -7.93
CA GLU A 353 9.07 5.94 -9.12
C GLU A 353 7.66 5.43 -9.39
N GLN A 354 7.46 4.12 -9.33
CA GLN A 354 6.16 3.48 -9.56
C GLN A 354 5.13 3.88 -8.48
N ILE A 355 5.58 3.98 -7.23
CA ILE A 355 4.74 4.36 -6.09
C ILE A 355 4.24 5.80 -6.25
N PHE A 356 5.16 6.74 -6.50
CA PHE A 356 4.80 8.16 -6.62
C PHE A 356 4.07 8.48 -7.93
N SER A 357 4.37 7.79 -9.03
CA SER A 357 3.59 7.93 -10.27
C SER A 357 2.12 7.55 -10.05
N TRP A 358 1.82 6.47 -9.32
CA TRP A 358 0.43 6.12 -9.03
C TRP A 358 -0.27 7.12 -8.11
N LEU A 359 0.45 7.71 -7.16
CA LEU A 359 -0.10 8.73 -6.27
C LEU A 359 -0.53 9.99 -7.03
N ILE A 360 0.24 10.36 -8.05
CA ILE A 360 0.03 11.59 -8.82
C ILE A 360 -0.92 11.37 -10.00
N ASP A 361 -0.95 10.16 -10.57
CA ASP A 361 -1.86 9.83 -11.67
C ASP A 361 -3.31 10.08 -11.24
N ASP A 362 -4.01 11.00 -11.92
CA ASP A 362 -5.44 11.16 -11.73
C ASP A 362 -6.15 9.94 -12.32
N ASP A 363 -6.76 9.11 -11.46
CA ASP A 363 -7.73 8.12 -11.90
C ASP A 363 -8.97 8.90 -12.38
N LEU A 364 -8.95 9.37 -13.64
CA LEU A 364 -10.14 9.94 -14.27
C LEU A 364 -11.25 8.89 -14.11
N PRO A 365 -12.39 9.24 -13.47
CA PRO A 365 -13.50 8.32 -13.40
C PRO A 365 -13.86 7.96 -14.85
N VAL A 366 -13.70 6.68 -15.19
CA VAL A 366 -14.26 6.14 -16.41
C VAL A 366 -15.74 6.44 -16.30
N LYS A 367 -16.22 7.44 -17.05
CA LYS A 367 -17.66 7.63 -17.24
C LYS A 367 -18.15 6.33 -17.85
N GLU A 368 -18.76 5.49 -17.02
CA GLU A 368 -19.59 4.38 -17.50
C GLU A 368 -20.59 5.00 -18.48
N LYS A 369 -20.50 4.55 -19.73
CA LYS A 369 -21.44 4.90 -20.79
C LYS A 369 -22.49 3.81 -20.89
#